data_AF-A0A0K2RNB8-F1
#
_entry.id   AF-A0A0K2RNB8-F1
#
_cell.length_a   1.000
_cell.length_b   1.000
_cell.length_c   1.000
_cell.angle_alpha   90.00
_cell.angle_beta   90.00
_cell.angle_gamma   90.00
#
_symmetry.space_group_name_H-M   'P 1'
#
loop_
_entity.id
_entity.type
_entity.pdbx_description
1 polymer ?
#
loop_
_entity_poly.entity_id
_entity_poly.type
_entity_poly.pdbx_seq_one_letter_code
_entity_poly.pdbx_strand_id
1 'polypeptide(L)'
;MQQIDAKQAMAFVRQRRDTTDPTYLFSDLDRERRQQAFIASVSHQLKDAGTFTDIGKMQGVLDAVSKNIVVDSDLNLIQLAQQATSLTGGNISFSTLPITGFGTSPDGASINTVDVKQVQATVKELLTPVPLAPVPTTTAIPTAATTSPAAPASEAAPASGAAAPAPATPSAPASNVYADSTGALQGGAIACVK
;
A
#
# COMPACT_ATOMS: atom_id res chain seq x y z
N MET A 1 -7.26 12.57 -7.69
CA MET A 1 -7.16 12.46 -6.22
C MET A 1 -7.95 13.58 -5.59
N GLN A 2 -8.66 13.31 -4.50
CA GLN A 2 -9.47 14.31 -3.80
C GLN A 2 -8.81 14.64 -2.47
N GLN A 3 -8.71 15.93 -2.14
CA GLN A 3 -8.39 16.37 -0.79
C GLN A 3 -9.70 16.55 -0.04
N ILE A 4 -9.78 15.98 1.15
CA ILE A 4 -10.98 16.00 1.98
C ILE A 4 -10.63 16.59 3.34
N ASP A 5 -11.52 17.43 3.87
CA ASP A 5 -11.40 17.94 5.22
C ASP A 5 -11.75 16.86 6.26
N ALA A 6 -11.58 17.19 7.55
CA ALA A 6 -11.86 16.24 8.65
C ALA A 6 -13.32 15.75 8.67
N LYS A 7 -14.28 16.60 8.35
CA LYS A 7 -15.71 16.23 8.33
C LYS A 7 -16.00 15.29 7.17
N GLN A 8 -15.42 15.55 6.01
CA GLN A 8 -15.52 14.71 4.81
C GLN A 8 -14.81 13.38 5.00
N ALA A 9 -13.63 13.35 5.62
CA ALA A 9 -12.93 12.12 5.99
C ALA A 9 -13.76 11.24 6.93
N MET A 10 -14.40 11.85 7.93
CA MET A 10 -15.34 11.15 8.81
C MET A 10 -16.55 10.61 8.06
N ALA A 11 -17.10 11.36 7.10
CA ALA A 11 -18.19 10.88 6.26
C ALA A 11 -17.75 9.69 5.39
N PHE A 12 -16.58 9.78 4.77
CA PHE A 12 -15.99 8.75 3.92
C PHE A 12 -15.83 7.40 4.64
N VAL A 13 -15.19 7.38 5.81
CA VAL A 13 -14.96 6.12 6.56
C VAL A 13 -16.20 5.56 7.24
N ARG A 14 -17.25 6.38 7.40
CA ARG A 14 -18.52 5.99 8.04
C ARG A 14 -19.64 5.68 7.04
N GLN A 15 -19.40 5.89 5.74
CA GLN A 15 -20.41 5.63 4.73
C GLN A 15 -20.78 4.14 4.71
N ARG A 16 -22.08 3.88 4.86
CA ARG A 16 -22.68 2.53 4.89
C ARG A 16 -23.66 2.28 3.77
N ARG A 17 -24.23 3.33 3.18
CA ARG A 17 -25.19 3.26 2.08
C ARG A 17 -24.93 4.43 1.15
N ASP A 18 -25.19 4.23 -0.13
CA ASP A 18 -25.42 5.34 -1.04
C ASP A 18 -26.92 5.56 -1.14
N THR A 19 -27.37 6.77 -0.83
CA THR A 19 -28.78 7.16 -0.97
C THR A 19 -29.09 7.73 -2.35
N THR A 20 -28.07 7.99 -3.15
CA THR A 20 -28.12 8.66 -4.45
C THR A 20 -28.13 7.64 -5.59
N ASP A 21 -27.41 6.54 -5.41
CA ASP A 21 -27.38 5.43 -6.36
C ASP A 21 -27.77 4.11 -5.67
N PRO A 22 -29.01 3.62 -5.90
CA PRO A 22 -29.51 2.40 -5.25
C PRO A 22 -28.79 1.12 -5.71
N THR A 23 -27.95 1.20 -6.74
CA THR A 23 -27.13 0.09 -7.23
C THR A 23 -25.89 -0.14 -6.34
N TYR A 24 -25.52 0.84 -5.49
CA TYR A 24 -24.40 0.73 -4.57
C TYR A 24 -24.86 0.23 -3.20
N LEU A 25 -24.91 -1.10 -3.05
CA LEU A 25 -25.08 -1.76 -1.75
C LEU A 25 -23.72 -1.95 -1.09
N PHE A 26 -23.33 -1.00 -0.23
CA PHE A 26 -22.09 -1.13 0.54
C PHE A 26 -22.27 -2.13 1.68
N SER A 27 -21.36 -3.10 1.71
CA SER A 27 -21.18 -4.02 2.82
C SER A 27 -20.31 -3.40 3.92
N ASP A 28 -20.21 -4.10 5.05
CA ASP A 28 -19.24 -3.76 6.09
C ASP A 28 -17.80 -3.87 5.59
N LEU A 29 -17.53 -4.73 4.60
CA LEU A 29 -16.21 -4.93 4.00
C LEU A 29 -15.81 -3.77 3.09
N ASP A 30 -16.77 -3.15 2.39
CA ASP A 30 -16.51 -1.91 1.64
C ASP A 30 -16.13 -0.77 2.58
N ARG A 31 -16.79 -0.69 3.74
CA ARG A 31 -16.42 0.28 4.78
C ARG A 31 -15.02 0.00 5.34
N GLU A 32 -14.69 -1.26 5.63
CA GLU A 32 -13.34 -1.65 6.03
C GLU A 32 -12.31 -1.21 4.99
N ARG A 33 -12.60 -1.37 3.70
CA ARG A 33 -11.72 -0.93 2.62
C ARG A 33 -11.47 0.57 2.62
N ARG A 34 -12.52 1.37 2.82
CA ARG A 34 -12.39 2.84 3.00
C ARG A 34 -11.56 3.21 4.22
N GLN A 35 -11.67 2.46 5.31
CA GLN A 35 -10.84 2.68 6.51
C GLN A 35 -9.37 2.36 6.24
N GLN A 36 -9.07 1.24 5.56
CA GLN A 36 -7.72 0.90 5.13
C GLN A 36 -7.14 1.99 4.20
N ALA A 37 -7.91 2.44 3.20
CA ALA A 37 -7.50 3.51 2.29
C ALA A 37 -7.26 4.84 3.01
N PHE A 38 -8.08 5.16 4.03
CA PHE A 38 -7.89 6.36 4.85
C PHE A 38 -6.57 6.28 5.63
N ILE A 39 -6.29 5.16 6.30
CA ILE A 39 -5.03 4.97 7.04
C ILE A 39 -3.83 5.08 6.08
N ALA A 40 -3.89 4.40 4.93
CA ALA A 40 -2.85 4.50 3.90
C ALA A 40 -2.63 5.95 3.42
N SER A 41 -3.71 6.71 3.23
CA SER A 41 -3.66 8.11 2.81
C SER A 41 -3.07 9.03 3.88
N VAL A 42 -3.40 8.81 5.16
CA VAL A 42 -2.79 9.55 6.28
C VAL A 42 -1.30 9.25 6.35
N SER A 43 -0.90 7.97 6.25
CA SER A 43 0.52 7.59 6.22
C SER A 43 1.26 8.21 5.03
N HIS A 44 0.63 8.26 3.85
CA HIS A 44 1.19 8.93 2.67
C HIS A 44 1.39 10.43 2.92
N GLN A 45 0.40 11.13 3.47
CA GLN A 45 0.51 12.56 3.78
C GLN A 45 1.58 12.86 4.84
N LEU A 46 1.67 12.05 5.90
CA LEU A 46 2.70 12.21 6.93
C LEU A 46 4.10 12.01 6.35
N LYS A 47 4.26 11.06 5.41
CA LYS A 47 5.50 10.83 4.67
C LYS A 47 5.85 12.02 3.78
N ASP A 48 4.91 12.49 2.95
CA ASP A 48 5.13 13.63 2.05
C ASP A 48 5.49 14.91 2.83
N ALA A 49 4.90 15.09 4.02
CA ALA A 49 5.21 16.20 4.92
C ALA A 49 6.56 16.05 5.66
N GLY A 50 7.26 14.93 5.48
CA GLY A 50 8.53 14.61 6.14
C GLY A 50 8.40 14.35 7.64
N THR A 51 7.20 13.99 8.13
CA THR A 51 6.93 13.80 9.56
C THR A 51 7.77 12.67 10.15
N PHE A 52 7.98 11.60 9.39
CA PHE A 52 8.74 10.42 9.86
C PHE A 52 10.25 10.68 10.00
N THR A 53 10.76 11.73 9.36
CA THR A 53 12.19 12.12 9.42
C THR A 53 12.43 13.34 10.31
N ASP A 54 11.39 13.89 10.93
CA ASP A 54 11.43 15.11 11.74
C ASP A 54 10.83 14.82 13.13
N ILE A 55 11.69 14.81 14.15
CA ILE A 55 11.31 14.49 15.52
C ILE A 55 10.26 15.46 16.08
N GLY A 56 10.38 16.76 15.76
CA GLY A 56 9.46 17.78 16.26
C GLY A 56 8.06 17.64 15.66
N LYS A 57 7.97 17.39 14.35
CA LYS A 57 6.69 17.10 13.69
C LYS A 57 6.06 15.82 14.22
N MET A 58 6.86 14.77 14.40
CA MET A 58 6.37 13.50 14.94
C MET A 58 5.81 13.67 16.36
N GLN A 59 6.50 14.39 17.24
CA GLN A 59 6.01 14.71 18.58
C GLN A 59 4.68 15.48 18.52
N GLY A 60 4.57 16.50 17.67
CA GLY A 60 3.33 17.26 17.51
C GLY A 60 2.13 16.41 17.08
N VAL A 61 2.34 15.43 16.18
CA VAL A 61 1.29 14.48 15.80
C VAL A 61 0.91 13.56 16.97
N LEU A 62 1.90 13.02 17.69
CA LEU A 62 1.65 12.13 18.83
C LEU A 62 0.92 12.86 19.97
N ASP A 63 1.24 14.13 20.24
CA ASP A 63 0.59 14.96 21.24
C ASP A 63 -0.87 15.27 20.88
N ALA A 64 -1.18 15.42 19.59
CA ALA A 64 -2.55 15.63 19.13
C ALA A 64 -3.38 14.34 19.24
N VAL A 65 -2.78 13.20 18.88
CA VAL A 65 -3.43 11.89 18.88
C VAL A 65 -3.69 11.39 20.30
N SER A 66 -2.69 11.46 21.18
CA SER A 66 -2.76 10.93 22.56
C SER A 66 -3.89 11.55 23.40
N LYS A 67 -4.35 12.77 23.08
CA LYS A 67 -5.48 13.43 23.74
C LYS A 67 -6.84 12.78 23.44
N ASN A 68 -6.93 11.97 22.39
CA ASN A 68 -8.18 11.44 21.85
C ASN A 68 -8.19 9.91 21.72
N ILE A 69 -7.15 9.22 22.17
CA ILE A 69 -7.07 7.76 22.15
C ILE A 69 -6.76 7.22 23.54
N VAL A 70 -7.21 5.99 23.79
CA VAL A 70 -6.83 5.21 24.97
C VAL A 70 -5.87 4.14 24.50
N VAL A 71 -4.69 4.09 25.12
CA VAL A 71 -3.65 3.10 24.83
C VAL A 71 -3.26 2.37 26.10
N ASP A 72 -2.73 1.17 25.94
CA ASP A 72 -2.15 0.42 27.05
C ASP A 72 -1.01 1.22 27.71
N SER A 73 -0.88 1.11 29.04
CA SER A 73 0.12 1.87 29.79
C SER A 73 1.55 1.50 29.40
N ASP A 74 1.76 0.28 28.91
CA ASP A 74 3.07 -0.23 28.54
C ASP A 74 3.41 0.06 27.06
N LEU A 75 2.47 0.64 26.29
CA LEU A 75 2.69 0.97 24.88
C LEU A 75 3.46 2.29 24.73
N ASN A 76 4.73 2.19 24.33
CA ASN A 76 5.53 3.36 23.97
C ASN A 76 5.22 3.84 22.53
N LEU A 77 4.40 4.89 22.41
CA LEU A 77 3.99 5.45 21.12
C LEU A 77 5.14 6.02 20.28
N ILE A 78 6.20 6.55 20.92
CA ILE A 78 7.37 7.07 20.20
C ILE A 78 8.14 5.92 19.58
N GLN A 79 8.38 4.84 20.32
CA GLN A 79 9.04 3.64 19.79
C GLN A 79 8.20 3.00 18.67
N LEU A 80 6.88 2.94 18.83
CA LEU A 80 5.98 2.46 17.78
C LEU A 80 6.08 3.32 16.51
N ALA A 81 6.09 4.65 16.64
CA ALA A 81 6.23 5.56 15.51
C ALA A 81 7.60 5.42 14.82
N GLN A 82 8.67 5.23 15.59
CA GLN A 82 10.01 4.96 15.06
C GLN A 82 10.04 3.64 14.27
N GLN A 83 9.43 2.57 14.79
CA GLN A 83 9.30 1.30 14.05
C GLN A 83 8.44 1.46 12.79
N ALA A 84 7.42 2.31 12.85
CA ALA A 84 6.56 2.61 11.70
C ALA A 84 7.28 3.37 10.58
N THR A 85 8.37 4.10 10.87
CA THR A 85 9.17 4.74 9.80
C THR A 85 9.70 3.73 8.78
N SER A 86 10.08 2.54 9.23
CA SER A 86 10.49 1.39 8.37
C SER A 86 9.39 0.92 7.43
N LEU A 87 8.13 1.25 7.74
CA LEU A 87 6.95 0.88 6.97
C LEU A 87 6.61 1.90 5.86
N THR A 88 7.17 3.11 5.92
CA THR A 88 6.87 4.23 4.99
C THR A 88 7.39 4.04 3.56
N GLY A 89 8.25 3.04 3.35
CA GLY A 89 8.77 2.63 2.04
C GLY A 89 7.79 1.89 1.14
N GLY A 90 6.51 1.76 1.52
CA GLY A 90 5.55 0.90 0.81
C GLY A 90 5.51 -0.54 1.35
N ASN A 91 6.09 -0.78 2.52
CA ASN A 91 6.12 -2.09 3.17
C ASN A 91 4.88 -2.36 4.05
N ILE A 92 3.82 -1.56 3.90
CA ILE A 92 2.55 -1.79 4.60
C ILE A 92 1.61 -2.50 3.65
N SER A 93 0.99 -3.56 4.15
CA SER A 93 -0.06 -4.29 3.48
C SER A 93 -1.26 -4.37 4.42
N PHE A 94 -2.44 -4.00 3.95
CA PHE A 94 -3.69 -4.15 4.70
C PHE A 94 -4.46 -5.34 4.15
N SER A 95 -4.68 -6.34 5.01
CA SER A 95 -5.37 -7.58 4.66
C SER A 95 -6.62 -7.74 5.50
N THR A 96 -7.73 -8.06 4.83
CA THR A 96 -8.97 -8.49 5.47
C THR A 96 -8.94 -10.01 5.62
N LEU A 97 -9.27 -10.52 6.81
CA LEU A 97 -9.31 -11.96 7.05
C LEU A 97 -10.44 -12.62 6.24
N PRO A 98 -10.23 -13.85 5.76
CA PRO A 98 -11.18 -14.49 4.85
C PRO A 98 -12.51 -14.78 5.54
N ILE A 99 -13.60 -14.47 4.84
CA ILE A 99 -14.95 -14.90 5.19
C ILE A 99 -15.41 -15.96 4.18
N THR A 100 -16.30 -16.86 4.62
CA THR A 100 -16.94 -17.86 3.77
C THR A 100 -18.29 -17.39 3.24
N GLY A 101 -18.84 -16.31 3.79
CA GLY A 101 -20.11 -15.73 3.37
C GLY A 101 -20.76 -14.84 4.42
N PHE A 102 -21.99 -14.44 4.13
CA PHE A 102 -22.85 -13.69 5.03
C PHE A 102 -23.97 -14.61 5.52
N GLY A 103 -24.38 -14.44 6.78
CA GLY A 103 -25.41 -15.26 7.40
C GLY A 103 -26.23 -14.48 8.42
N THR A 104 -27.07 -15.22 9.15
CA THR A 104 -27.87 -14.71 10.25
C THR A 104 -27.64 -15.59 11.47
N SER A 105 -27.36 -14.97 12.61
CA SER A 105 -27.20 -15.67 13.88
C SER A 105 -28.56 -16.20 14.40
N PRO A 106 -28.58 -17.14 15.37
CA PRO A 106 -29.83 -17.67 15.92
C PRO A 106 -30.79 -16.63 16.52
N ASP A 107 -30.25 -15.50 16.97
CA ASP A 107 -30.97 -14.33 17.49
C ASP A 107 -31.37 -13.31 16.41
N GLY A 108 -31.08 -13.58 15.13
CA GLY A 108 -31.53 -12.77 14.00
C GLY A 108 -30.57 -11.66 13.56
N ALA A 109 -29.36 -11.58 14.11
CA ALA A 109 -28.37 -10.57 13.72
C ALA A 109 -27.62 -10.99 12.44
N SER A 110 -27.23 -10.03 11.61
CA SER A 110 -26.36 -10.30 10.45
C SER A 110 -24.94 -10.64 10.90
N ILE A 111 -24.37 -11.72 10.35
CA ILE A 111 -23.03 -12.20 10.70
C ILE A 111 -22.19 -12.48 9.44
N ASN A 112 -20.88 -12.41 9.58
CA ASN A 112 -19.94 -12.98 8.62
C ASN A 112 -19.62 -14.41 9.06
N THR A 113 -19.76 -15.38 8.16
CA THR A 113 -19.31 -16.75 8.44
C THR A 113 -17.83 -16.88 8.09
N VAL A 114 -17.09 -17.66 8.85
CA VAL A 114 -15.64 -17.86 8.68
C VAL A 114 -15.28 -19.33 8.79
N ASP A 115 -14.20 -19.73 8.11
CA ASP A 115 -13.50 -20.97 8.41
C ASP A 115 -12.34 -20.66 9.35
N VAL A 116 -12.43 -21.12 10.59
CA VAL A 116 -11.42 -20.88 11.63
C VAL A 116 -10.04 -21.41 11.21
N LYS A 117 -9.97 -22.57 10.54
CA LYS A 117 -8.70 -23.14 10.09
C LYS A 117 -8.09 -22.28 8.98
N GLN A 118 -8.92 -21.79 8.06
CA GLN A 118 -8.47 -20.87 7.01
C GLN A 118 -7.94 -19.56 7.62
N VAL A 119 -8.68 -18.97 8.55
CA VAL A 119 -8.24 -17.75 9.26
C VAL A 119 -6.91 -17.97 9.97
N GLN A 120 -6.76 -19.06 10.72
CA GLN A 120 -5.51 -19.39 11.41
C GLN A 120 -4.35 -19.59 10.43
N ALA A 121 -4.59 -20.26 9.30
CA ALA A 121 -3.59 -20.44 8.25
C ALA A 121 -3.17 -19.09 7.64
N THR A 122 -4.12 -18.23 7.30
CA THR A 122 -3.85 -16.89 6.77
C THR A 122 -3.07 -16.04 7.76
N VAL A 123 -3.45 -16.02 9.05
CA VAL A 123 -2.70 -15.29 10.08
C VAL A 123 -1.28 -15.81 10.21
N LYS A 124 -1.09 -17.14 10.21
CA LYS A 124 0.23 -17.75 10.26
C LYS A 124 1.07 -17.33 9.05
N GLU A 125 0.50 -17.34 7.85
CA GLU A 125 1.18 -16.92 6.63
C GLU A 125 1.59 -15.44 6.69
N LEU A 126 0.68 -14.55 7.08
CA LEU A 126 0.94 -13.11 7.18
C LEU A 126 2.01 -12.75 8.21
N LEU A 127 2.09 -13.50 9.32
CA LEU A 127 3.05 -13.24 10.40
C LEU A 127 4.36 -14.02 10.26
N THR A 128 4.42 -15.00 9.35
CA THR A 128 5.68 -15.67 9.04
C THR A 128 6.49 -14.71 8.18
N PRO A 129 7.71 -14.31 8.60
CA PRO A 129 8.53 -13.41 7.81
C PRO A 129 8.75 -14.01 6.42
N VAL A 130 8.30 -13.32 5.37
CA VAL A 130 8.71 -13.64 4.01
C VAL A 130 10.22 -13.34 3.93
N PRO A 131 11.08 -14.32 3.58
CA PRO A 131 12.47 -14.03 3.33
C PRO A 131 12.53 -12.90 2.30
N LEU A 132 13.24 -11.81 2.63
CA LEU A 132 13.50 -10.74 1.68
C LEU A 132 14.04 -11.39 0.41
N ALA A 133 13.27 -11.33 -0.69
CA ALA A 133 13.79 -11.73 -1.98
C ALA A 133 15.11 -10.96 -2.17
N PRO A 134 16.21 -11.61 -2.58
CA PRO A 134 17.45 -10.90 -2.85
C PRO A 134 17.12 -9.79 -3.84
N VAL A 135 17.35 -8.54 -3.44
CA VAL A 135 17.40 -7.44 -4.38
C VAL A 135 18.41 -7.89 -5.45
N PRO A 136 18.07 -7.93 -6.75
CA PRO A 136 19.05 -8.26 -7.75
C PRO A 136 20.15 -7.20 -7.65
N THR A 137 21.28 -7.59 -7.06
CA THR A 137 22.49 -6.80 -7.10
C THR A 137 22.81 -6.66 -8.58
N THR A 138 22.58 -5.47 -9.14
CA THR A 138 23.17 -5.12 -10.42
C THR A 138 24.68 -5.27 -10.23
N THR A 139 25.21 -6.41 -10.69
CA THR A 139 26.65 -6.61 -10.83
C THR A 139 27.15 -5.52 -11.75
N ALA A 140 27.77 -4.49 -11.16
CA ALA A 140 28.51 -3.49 -11.89
C ALA A 140 29.60 -4.23 -12.69
N ILE A 141 29.46 -4.19 -14.01
CA ILE A 141 30.49 -4.63 -14.95
C ILE A 141 31.71 -3.73 -14.71
N PRO A 142 32.92 -4.27 -14.49
CA PRO A 142 34.09 -3.45 -14.20
C PRO A 142 34.44 -2.59 -15.41
N THR A 143 34.49 -1.28 -15.18
CA THR A 143 35.06 -0.29 -16.10
C THR A 143 36.56 -0.54 -16.23
N ALA A 144 37.00 -1.10 -17.36
CA ALA A 144 38.39 -1.05 -17.78
C ALA A 144 38.62 0.26 -18.53
N ALA A 145 39.50 1.12 -17.99
CA ALA A 145 39.89 2.38 -18.59
C ALA A 145 41.11 2.23 -19.51
N THR A 146 41.04 2.89 -20.67
CA THR A 146 42.14 3.44 -21.54
C THR A 146 43.17 2.45 -22.10
N THR A 147 43.42 2.40 -23.42
CA THR A 147 44.25 3.38 -24.16
C THR A 147 43.93 3.47 -25.67
N SER A 148 44.07 4.69 -26.21
CA SER A 148 44.25 5.08 -27.64
C SER A 148 45.68 4.70 -28.11
N PRO A 149 46.06 4.54 -29.42
CA PRO A 149 45.81 5.51 -30.51
C PRO A 149 45.69 5.03 -31.98
N ALA A 150 45.25 5.98 -32.82
CA ALA A 150 45.58 6.23 -34.24
C ALA A 150 44.88 5.44 -35.39
N ALA A 151 44.47 6.21 -36.42
CA ALA A 151 43.68 5.90 -37.63
C ALA A 151 44.56 5.46 -38.84
N PRO A 152 44.11 5.39 -40.13
CA PRO A 152 42.75 5.45 -40.75
C PRO A 152 42.45 4.42 -41.90
N ALA A 153 41.24 4.54 -42.49
CA ALA A 153 40.82 4.22 -43.88
C ALA A 153 40.29 2.80 -44.26
N SER A 154 39.01 2.71 -44.66
CA SER A 154 38.54 2.46 -46.06
C SER A 154 37.12 1.83 -46.13
N GLU A 155 36.17 2.62 -46.61
CA GLU A 155 35.10 2.35 -47.60
C GLU A 155 34.50 0.94 -47.77
N ALA A 156 33.18 0.79 -47.49
CA ALA A 156 32.13 0.27 -48.41
C ALA A 156 30.79 0.02 -47.68
N ALA A 157 29.70 0.52 -48.27
CA ALA A 157 28.30 0.16 -47.98
C ALA A 157 27.78 -0.79 -49.10
N PRO A 158 26.51 -1.26 -49.11
CA PRO A 158 25.55 -1.56 -48.03
C PRO A 158 24.97 -3.01 -48.13
N ALA A 159 24.32 -3.55 -47.08
CA ALA A 159 23.22 -4.51 -47.26
C ALA A 159 22.41 -4.77 -45.97
N SER A 160 21.09 -4.60 -46.10
CA SER A 160 20.00 -5.26 -45.36
C SER A 160 19.81 -4.92 -43.88
N GLY A 161 18.92 -3.95 -43.62
CA GLY A 161 18.38 -3.66 -42.30
C GLY A 161 17.36 -4.72 -41.87
N ALA A 162 17.75 -5.54 -40.89
CA ALA A 162 16.82 -6.35 -40.10
C ALA A 162 16.38 -5.54 -38.87
N ALA A 163 15.07 -5.54 -38.64
CA ALA A 163 14.37 -4.76 -37.63
C ALA A 163 14.91 -4.98 -36.21
N ALA A 164 15.26 -3.88 -35.52
CA ALA A 164 15.42 -3.86 -34.08
C ALA A 164 14.04 -3.67 -33.42
N PRO A 165 13.67 -4.44 -32.38
CA PRO A 165 12.44 -4.21 -31.64
C PRO A 165 12.55 -2.90 -30.86
N ALA A 166 11.47 -2.11 -30.90
CA ALA A 166 11.33 -0.87 -30.15
C ALA A 166 11.54 -1.12 -28.65
N PRO A 167 12.19 -0.19 -27.91
CA PRO A 167 12.32 -0.32 -26.47
C PRO A 167 10.94 -0.37 -25.83
N ALA A 168 10.72 -1.42 -25.03
CA ALA A 168 9.50 -1.59 -24.26
C ALA A 168 9.26 -0.34 -23.41
N THR A 169 8.13 0.30 -23.67
CA THR A 169 7.54 1.33 -22.83
C THR A 169 7.54 0.84 -21.37
N PRO A 170 7.94 1.66 -20.39
CA PRO A 170 7.80 1.30 -18.99
C PRO A 170 6.35 0.93 -18.70
N SER A 171 6.15 -0.25 -18.11
CA SER A 171 4.84 -0.72 -17.66
C SER A 171 4.15 0.36 -16.83
N ALA A 172 2.89 0.64 -17.16
CA ALA A 172 2.03 1.52 -16.39
C ALA A 172 2.04 1.13 -14.88
N PRO A 173 1.91 2.11 -13.96
CA PRO A 173 1.82 1.80 -12.53
C PRO A 173 0.61 0.89 -12.29
N ALA A 174 0.79 -0.13 -11.44
CA ALA A 174 -0.30 -0.98 -10.97
C ALA A 174 -1.47 -0.09 -10.52
N SER A 175 -2.66 -0.31 -11.09
CA SER A 175 -3.85 0.48 -10.75
C SER A 175 -4.10 0.38 -9.25
N ASN A 176 -3.99 1.48 -8.50
CA ASN A 176 -4.31 1.56 -7.06
C ASN A 176 -5.82 1.48 -6.78
N VAL A 177 -6.56 0.74 -7.59
CA VAL A 177 -8.02 0.61 -7.56
C VAL A 177 -8.37 -0.71 -6.92
N TYR A 178 -9.18 -0.67 -5.88
CA TYR A 178 -9.61 -1.84 -5.15
C TYR A 178 -11.13 -1.89 -5.13
N ALA A 179 -11.67 -2.85 -5.87
CA ALA A 179 -13.11 -2.99 -6.12
C ALA A 179 -13.84 -3.76 -5.01
N ASP A 180 -13.13 -4.54 -4.19
CA ASP A 180 -13.67 -5.31 -3.09
C ASP A 180 -12.63 -5.44 -1.94
N SER A 181 -12.99 -6.21 -0.92
CA SER A 181 -12.11 -6.51 0.23
C SER A 181 -11.21 -7.72 0.01
N THR A 182 -11.26 -8.36 -1.16
CA THR A 182 -10.41 -9.50 -1.48
C THR A 182 -9.04 -9.01 -1.94
N GLY A 183 -7.99 -9.56 -1.33
CA GLY A 183 -6.62 -9.13 -1.60
C GLY A 183 -6.17 -7.90 -0.83
N ALA A 184 -4.86 -7.79 -0.68
CA ALA A 184 -4.29 -6.81 0.22
C ALA A 184 -4.19 -5.41 -0.43
N LEU A 185 -4.60 -4.38 0.33
CA LEU A 185 -4.32 -2.98 -0.04
C LEU A 185 -2.85 -2.71 0.21
N GLN A 186 -2.14 -2.19 -0.78
CA GLN A 186 -0.76 -1.80 -0.62
C GLN A 186 -0.69 -0.36 -0.10
N GLY A 187 0.11 -0.14 0.94
CA GLY A 187 0.44 1.18 1.42
C GLY A 187 1.39 1.92 0.47
N GLY A 188 1.70 3.17 0.81
CA GLY A 188 2.68 3.97 0.06
C GLY A 188 2.12 4.71 -1.16
N ALA A 189 0.85 4.50 -1.52
CA ALA A 189 0.10 5.30 -2.46
C ALA A 189 -1.33 5.54 -1.96
N ILE A 190 -2.02 6.53 -2.53
CA ILE A 190 -3.43 6.79 -2.24
C ILE A 190 -4.28 5.81 -3.03
N ALA A 191 -5.05 4.99 -2.31
CA ALA A 191 -5.92 3.97 -2.86
C ALA A 191 -7.26 4.56 -3.33
N CYS A 192 -7.73 4.12 -4.49
CA CYS A 192 -9.08 4.32 -4.98
C CYS A 192 -9.94 3.13 -4.55
N VAL A 193 -11.02 3.40 -3.83
CA VAL A 193 -11.94 2.39 -3.30
C VAL A 193 -13.38 2.79 -3.61
N LYS A 194 -14.26 1.80 -3.70
CA LYS A 194 -15.71 2.00 -3.85
C LYS A 194 -16.28 2.65 -2.59
#